data_AF-A0A7W7Y526-F1
#
_entry.id   AF-A0A7W7Y526-F1
#
_cell.length_a   1.000
_cell.length_b   1.000
_cell.length_c   1.000
_cell.angle_alpha   90.00
_cell.angle_beta   90.00
_cell.angle_gamma   90.00
#
_symmetry.space_group_name_H-M   'P 1'
#
loop_
_entity.id
_entity.type
_entity.pdbx_description
1 polymer ?
#
loop_
_entity_poly.entity_id
_entity_poly.type
_entity_poly.pdbx_seq_one_letter_code
_entity_poly.pdbx_strand_id
1 'polypeptide(L)'
;MIQKALTVTFLILLLTTLALAKVNINTASQDELETLQGIGTERAAAIIEYREQYGNFENPADLTNVSGIGPATFRNNQDRIVTD
;
A
#
# COMPACT_ATOMS: atom_id res chain seq x y z
N MET A 1 -38.34 -16.17 -2.88
CA MET A 1 -37.47 -15.53 -3.90
C MET A 1 -36.88 -14.21 -3.41
N ILE A 2 -37.59 -13.43 -2.58
CA ILE A 2 -37.13 -12.13 -2.05
C ILE A 2 -36.00 -12.25 -0.99
N GLN A 3 -36.04 -13.22 -0.07
CA GLN A 3 -34.96 -13.40 0.93
C GLN A 3 -33.63 -13.88 0.34
N LYS A 4 -33.64 -14.72 -0.70
CA LYS A 4 -32.41 -15.19 -1.38
C LYS A 4 -31.69 -14.06 -2.13
N ALA A 5 -32.44 -13.10 -2.69
CA ALA A 5 -31.85 -11.93 -3.34
C ALA A 5 -31.23 -10.95 -2.31
N LEU A 6 -31.88 -10.76 -1.16
CA LEU A 6 -31.38 -9.91 -0.07
C LEU A 6 -30.02 -10.38 0.48
N THR A 7 -29.79 -11.69 0.57
CA THR A 7 -28.52 -12.28 1.05
C THR A 7 -27.39 -12.23 0.01
N VAL A 8 -27.71 -12.37 -1.28
CA VAL A 8 -26.73 -12.31 -2.37
C VAL A 8 -26.19 -10.88 -2.53
N THR A 9 -27.05 -9.86 -2.39
CA THR A 9 -26.61 -8.45 -2.43
C THR A 9 -25.77 -8.06 -1.21
N PHE A 10 -26.08 -8.58 -0.01
CA PHE A 10 -25.26 -8.35 1.19
C PHE A 10 -23.88 -9.02 1.10
N LEU A 11 -23.79 -10.22 0.49
CA LEU A 11 -22.52 -10.91 0.24
C LEU A 11 -21.64 -10.17 -0.78
N ILE A 12 -22.24 -9.63 -1.85
CA ILE A 12 -21.52 -8.84 -2.87
C ILE A 12 -21.04 -7.50 -2.28
N LEU A 13 -21.82 -6.87 -1.40
CA LEU A 13 -21.44 -5.63 -0.73
C LEU A 13 -20.30 -5.84 0.30
N LEU A 14 -20.23 -7.00 0.97
CA LEU A 14 -19.11 -7.38 1.84
C LEU A 14 -17.83 -7.67 1.02
N LEU A 15 -17.97 -8.28 -0.16
CA LEU A 15 -16.88 -8.55 -1.10
C LEU A 15 -16.27 -7.27 -1.72
N THR A 16 -17.04 -6.18 -1.85
CA THR A 16 -16.52 -4.88 -2.32
C THR A 16 -15.97 -3.99 -1.19
N THR A 17 -16.33 -4.23 0.08
CA THR A 17 -15.80 -3.45 1.23
C THR A 17 -14.38 -3.86 1.67
N LEU A 18 -13.82 -4.97 1.17
CA LEU A 18 -12.38 -5.28 1.21
C LEU A 18 -11.56 -4.50 0.16
N ALA A 19 -12.19 -3.51 -0.51
CA ALA A 19 -11.56 -2.61 -1.46
C ALA A 19 -10.23 -2.05 -0.93
N LEU A 20 -9.15 -2.51 -1.57
CA LEU A 20 -7.75 -2.05 -1.50
C LEU A 20 -7.50 -0.92 -0.50
N ALA A 21 -7.24 -1.28 0.76
CA ALA A 21 -6.60 -0.35 1.68
C ALA A 21 -5.25 0.04 1.10
N LYS A 22 -5.08 1.33 0.77
CA LYS A 22 -3.80 1.85 0.30
C LYS A 22 -2.85 1.93 1.49
N VAL A 23 -1.58 1.68 1.22
CA VAL A 23 -0.49 1.74 2.20
C VAL A 23 0.04 3.16 2.24
N ASN A 24 -0.07 3.81 3.40
CA ASN A 24 0.54 5.12 3.60
C ASN A 24 2.03 4.95 3.91
N ILE A 25 2.91 5.39 3.01
CA ILE A 25 4.35 5.17 3.13
C ILE A 25 5.01 5.99 4.26
N ASN A 26 4.34 7.02 4.76
CA ASN A 26 4.83 7.83 5.89
C ASN A 26 4.53 7.18 7.25
N THR A 27 3.50 6.34 7.34
CA THR A 27 3.02 5.81 8.63
C THR A 27 2.97 4.28 8.69
N ALA A 28 2.99 3.59 7.55
CA ALA A 28 2.88 2.14 7.49
C ALA A 28 3.99 1.47 8.32
N SER A 29 3.60 0.42 9.02
CA SER A 29 4.50 -0.54 9.65
C SER A 29 5.29 -1.30 8.60
N GLN A 30 6.34 -2.00 9.04
CA GLN A 30 7.12 -2.86 8.17
C GLN A 30 6.23 -3.91 7.49
N ASP A 31 5.39 -4.61 8.25
CA ASP A 31 4.49 -5.65 7.74
C ASP A 31 3.52 -5.10 6.67
N GLU A 32 3.01 -3.89 6.86
CA GLU A 32 2.14 -3.22 5.88
C GLU A 32 2.89 -2.85 4.59
N LEU A 33 4.13 -2.37 4.70
CA LEU A 33 5.00 -2.08 3.55
C LEU A 33 5.35 -3.38 2.79
N GLU A 34 5.56 -4.49 3.50
CA GLU A 34 5.83 -5.80 2.91
C GLU A 34 4.63 -6.37 2.12
N THR A 35 3.43 -5.81 2.26
CA THR A 35 2.28 -6.17 1.40
C THR A 35 2.39 -5.63 -0.03
N LEU A 36 3.35 -4.74 -0.29
CA LEU A 36 3.59 -4.11 -1.59
C LEU A 36 4.45 -5.02 -2.49
N GLN A 37 4.12 -5.06 -3.77
CA GLN A 37 4.77 -5.95 -4.73
C GLN A 37 6.24 -5.58 -4.91
N GLY A 38 7.14 -6.52 -4.61
CA GLY A 38 8.59 -6.32 -4.73
C GLY A 38 9.23 -5.59 -3.54
N ILE A 39 8.48 -5.34 -2.47
CA ILE A 39 8.98 -4.78 -1.21
C ILE A 39 9.01 -5.91 -0.18
N GLY A 40 10.20 -6.44 0.10
CA GLY A 40 10.42 -7.35 1.22
C GLY A 40 11.11 -6.62 2.37
N THR A 41 11.47 -7.35 3.43
CA THR A 41 12.06 -6.85 4.67
C THR A 41 13.15 -5.80 4.48
N GLU A 42 14.14 -6.04 3.63
CA GLU A 42 15.23 -5.07 3.40
C GLU A 42 14.74 -3.73 2.81
N ARG A 43 13.77 -3.78 1.88
CA ARG A 43 13.21 -2.57 1.26
C ARG A 43 12.23 -1.87 2.17
N ALA A 44 11.43 -2.61 2.92
CA ALA A 44 10.53 -2.04 3.92
C ALA A 44 11.33 -1.29 5.00
N ALA A 45 12.41 -1.90 5.50
CA ALA A 45 13.35 -1.25 6.41
C ALA A 45 13.97 0.01 5.79
N ALA A 46 14.41 -0.05 4.52
CA ALA A 46 14.98 1.11 3.84
C ALA A 46 13.98 2.28 3.69
N ILE A 47 12.68 2.01 3.50
CA ILE A 47 11.64 3.05 3.47
C ILE A 47 11.49 3.72 4.83
N ILE A 48 11.45 2.92 5.90
CA ILE A 48 11.34 3.41 7.27
C ILE A 48 12.56 4.26 7.62
N GLU A 49 13.76 3.75 7.34
CA GLU A 49 15.00 4.47 7.55
C GLU A 49 15.05 5.78 6.76
N TYR A 50 14.59 5.76 5.49
CA TYR A 50 14.54 6.97 4.68
C TYR A 50 13.64 8.05 5.31
N ARG A 51 12.41 7.70 5.73
CA ARG A 51 11.51 8.70 6.33
C ARG A 51 11.97 9.18 7.72
N GLU A 52 12.74 8.36 8.43
CA GLU A 52 13.38 8.75 9.69
C GLU A 52 14.56 9.72 9.48
N GLN A 53 15.33 9.55 8.40
CA GLN A 53 16.50 10.39 8.11
C GLN A 53 16.16 11.69 7.39
N TYR A 54 15.27 11.62 6.40
CA TYR A 54 14.97 12.74 5.48
C TYR A 54 13.61 13.38 5.75
N GLY A 55 12.81 12.80 6.64
CA GLY A 55 11.43 13.20 6.88
C GLY A 55 10.44 12.52 5.93
N ASN A 56 9.16 12.87 6.07
CA ASN A 56 8.08 12.27 5.29
C ASN A 56 8.26 12.47 3.78
N PHE A 57 7.78 11.50 3.00
CA PHE A 57 7.66 11.63 1.55
C PHE A 57 6.57 12.65 1.22
N GLU A 58 6.88 13.60 0.34
CA GLU A 58 5.92 14.59 -0.16
C GLU A 58 5.00 13.97 -1.22
N ASN A 59 5.54 13.10 -2.07
CA ASN A 59 4.82 12.41 -3.13
C ASN A 59 5.08 10.90 -3.07
N PRO A 60 4.11 10.04 -3.43
CA PRO A 60 4.34 8.59 -3.48
C PRO A 60 5.48 8.18 -4.42
N ALA A 61 5.73 8.96 -5.48
CA ALA A 61 6.82 8.74 -6.42
C ALA A 61 8.21 8.88 -5.79
N ASP A 62 8.34 9.63 -4.69
CA ASP A 62 9.60 9.86 -3.99
C ASP A 62 10.18 8.58 -3.37
N LEU A 63 9.39 7.49 -3.30
CA LEU A 63 9.88 6.14 -3.00
C LEU A 63 11.04 5.71 -3.91
N THR A 64 11.15 6.23 -5.14
CA THR A 64 12.28 5.90 -6.01
C THR A 64 13.62 6.47 -5.55
N ASN A 65 13.63 7.34 -4.54
CA ASN A 65 14.84 7.84 -3.90
C ASN A 65 15.39 6.85 -2.85
N VAL A 66 14.60 5.84 -2.45
CA VAL A 66 15.01 4.81 -1.50
C VAL A 66 15.88 3.77 -2.21
N SER A 67 17.02 3.45 -1.60
CA SER A 67 17.96 2.45 -2.14
C SER A 67 17.25 1.12 -2.39
N GLY A 68 17.47 0.55 -3.59
CA GLY A 68 16.84 -0.72 -3.98
C GLY A 68 15.38 -0.63 -4.43
N ILE A 69 14.77 0.56 -4.45
CA ILE A 69 13.42 0.81 -4.99
C ILE A 69 13.52 1.60 -6.29
N GLY A 70 13.39 0.89 -7.41
CA GLY A 70 13.44 1.51 -8.73
C GLY A 70 12.06 1.91 -9.27
N PRO A 71 12.00 2.60 -10.43
CA PRO A 71 10.75 3.00 -11.08
C PRO A 71 9.79 1.84 -11.37
N ALA A 72 10.32 0.63 -11.60
CA ALA A 72 9.51 -0.57 -11.79
C ALA A 72 8.74 -0.95 -10.52
N THR A 73 9.41 -0.96 -9.37
CA THR A 73 8.79 -1.25 -8.07
C THR A 73 7.72 -0.22 -7.73
N PHE A 74 7.99 1.07 -7.99
CA PHE A 74 6.99 2.12 -7.80
C PHE A 74 5.76 1.91 -8.71
N ARG A 75 5.95 1.72 -10.03
CA ARG A 75 4.84 1.53 -10.97
C ARG A 75 3.94 0.34 -10.62
N ASN A 76 4.51 -0.73 -10.08
CA ASN A 76 3.77 -1.90 -9.64
C ASN A 76 2.86 -1.62 -8.42
N ASN A 77 3.11 -0.55 -7.68
CA ASN A 77 2.41 -0.23 -6.44
C ASN A 77 1.73 1.14 -6.46
N GLN A 78 1.85 1.94 -7.52
CA GLN A 78 1.39 3.33 -7.57
C GLN A 78 -0.10 3.51 -7.19
N ASP A 79 -0.95 2.54 -7.53
CA ASP A 79 -2.39 2.58 -7.18
C ASP A 79 -2.68 2.15 -5.73
N ARG A 80 -1.68 1.58 -5.05
CA ARG A 80 -1.75 1.00 -3.70
C ARG A 80 -1.03 1.84 -2.65
N ILE A 81 -0.35 2.92 -3.03
CA ILE A 81 0.43 3.76 -2.12
C ILE A 81 -0.15 5.17 -2.06
N VAL A 82 -0.02 5.79 -0.89
CA VAL A 82 -0.39 7.17 -0.64
C VAL A 82 0.60 7.81 0.33
N THR A 83 0.61 9.13 0.30
CA THR A 83 1.16 10.00 1.35
C THR A 83 0.00 10.67 2.09
N ASP A 84 0.28 11.39 3.17
CA ASP A 84 -0.71 12.17 3.93
C ASP A 84 -1.36 13.30 3.11
#